data_AF-A0A7Y4VGC9-F1
#
_entry.id   AF-A0A7Y4VGC9-F1
#
_cell.length_a   1.000
_cell.length_b   1.000
_cell.length_c   1.000
_cell.angle_alpha   90.00
_cell.angle_beta   90.00
_cell.angle_gamma   90.00
#
_symmetry.space_group_name_H-M   'P 1'
#
loop_
_entity.id
_entity.type
_entity.pdbx_description
1 polymer ?
#
loop_
_entity_poly.entity_id
_entity_poly.type
_entity_poly.pdbx_seq_one_letter_code
_entity_poly.pdbx_strand_id
1 'polypeptide(L)'
;MKCTSLAFLLLLAVILIAAPGSLKSQSLHILESKSTDGEPVGEKTTFYMSSDQYKENFVYMLVKFPGAYGKSQILFRAVKVGEPGPVSWVDIDPSATWYCYEMYIPQWGEYTLTVTDVDNNLIAETKITMKAAK
;
A
#
# COMPACT_ATOMS: atom_id res chain seq x y z
N MET A 1 50.54 -25.10 -5.62
CA MET A 1 49.07 -25.22 -5.49
C MET A 1 48.55 -24.00 -4.72
N LYS A 2 48.12 -22.92 -5.41
CA LYS A 2 47.64 -21.66 -4.78
C LYS A 2 46.39 -21.07 -5.47
N CYS A 3 45.75 -21.81 -6.40
CA CYS A 3 44.66 -21.26 -7.22
C CYS A 3 43.25 -21.50 -6.65
N THR A 4 43.10 -22.28 -5.58
CA THR A 4 41.78 -22.59 -5.00
C THR A 4 41.21 -21.44 -4.17
N SER A 5 42.06 -20.56 -3.63
CA SER A 5 41.63 -19.48 -2.74
C SER A 5 41.04 -18.28 -3.48
N LEU A 6 41.48 -18.01 -4.72
CA LEU A 6 40.98 -16.89 -5.53
C LEU A 6 39.57 -17.16 -6.08
N ALA A 7 39.32 -18.39 -6.52
CA ALA A 7 38.02 -18.80 -7.04
C ALA A 7 36.93 -18.76 -5.96
N PHE A 8 37.27 -19.12 -4.72
CA PHE A 8 36.33 -19.07 -3.59
C PHE A 8 35.97 -17.63 -3.22
N LEU A 9 36.94 -16.70 -3.26
CA LEU A 9 36.72 -15.26 -3.04
C LEU A 9 35.83 -14.63 -4.12
N LEU A 10 36.03 -15.00 -5.38
CA LEU A 10 35.20 -14.56 -6.50
C LEU A 10 33.76 -15.10 -6.38
N LEU A 11 33.58 -16.36 -5.98
CA LEU A 11 32.26 -16.94 -5.77
C LEU A 11 31.52 -16.25 -4.61
N LEU A 12 32.23 -15.91 -3.53
CA LEU A 12 31.66 -15.20 -2.38
C LEU A 12 31.23 -13.76 -2.73
N ALA A 13 31.99 -13.08 -3.59
CA ALA A 13 31.66 -11.73 -4.05
C ALA A 13 30.38 -11.70 -4.91
N VAL A 14 30.15 -12.72 -5.74
CA VAL A 14 28.93 -12.82 -6.57
C VAL A 14 27.67 -13.06 -5.71
N ILE A 15 27.78 -13.85 -4.64
CA ILE A 15 26.65 -14.14 -3.74
C ILE A 15 26.21 -12.89 -2.96
N LEU A 16 27.15 -11.99 -2.63
CA LEU A 16 26.86 -10.72 -1.92
C LEU A 16 26.16 -9.68 -2.82
N ILE A 17 26.37 -9.72 -4.13
CA ILE A 17 25.71 -8.82 -5.09
C ILE A 17 24.29 -9.30 -5.42
N ALA A 18 24.02 -10.60 -5.24
CA ALA A 18 22.73 -11.24 -5.51
C ALA A 18 21.82 -11.33 -4.28
N ALA A 19 22.03 -10.50 -3.25
CA ALA A 19 21.00 -10.28 -2.25
C ALA A 19 19.92 -9.39 -2.90
N PRO A 20 18.77 -9.93 -3.33
CA PRO A 20 17.65 -9.06 -3.65
C PRO A 20 17.40 -8.25 -2.39
N GLY A 21 17.54 -6.93 -2.48
CA GLY A 21 17.08 -6.04 -1.44
C GLY A 21 15.63 -6.43 -1.17
N SER A 22 15.41 -7.13 -0.06
CA SER A 22 14.07 -7.49 0.38
C SER A 22 13.38 -6.17 0.59
N LEU A 23 12.55 -5.78 -0.38
CA LEU A 23 11.54 -4.76 -0.21
C LEU A 23 10.75 -5.23 0.99
N LYS A 24 11.05 -4.64 2.17
CA LYS A 24 10.32 -4.97 3.39
C LYS A 24 8.86 -4.73 3.07
N SER A 25 8.10 -5.82 2.99
CA SER A 25 6.67 -5.80 2.77
C SER A 25 6.06 -4.79 3.73
N GLN A 26 5.46 -3.73 3.18
CA GLN A 26 4.81 -2.69 3.97
C GLN A 26 3.35 -3.09 4.13
N SER A 27 2.81 -2.92 5.33
CA SER A 27 1.44 -3.34 5.59
C SER A 27 0.46 -2.22 5.21
N LEU A 28 -0.54 -2.59 4.40
CA LEU A 28 -1.70 -1.77 4.09
C LEU A 28 -2.89 -2.35 4.84
N HIS A 29 -3.38 -1.58 5.81
CA HIS A 29 -4.55 -1.92 6.59
C HIS A 29 -5.73 -1.13 6.06
N ILE A 30 -6.87 -1.79 5.96
CA ILE A 30 -8.10 -1.15 5.51
C ILE A 30 -9.01 -0.99 6.72
N LEU A 31 -9.43 0.23 7.00
CA LEU A 31 -10.10 0.58 8.26
C LEU A 31 -11.61 0.78 8.05
N GLU A 32 -12.39 0.38 9.05
CA GLU A 32 -13.83 0.67 9.09
C GLU A 32 -14.10 2.16 9.32
N SER A 33 -13.34 2.78 10.20
CA SER A 33 -13.41 4.20 10.52
C SER A 33 -12.13 4.65 11.22
N LYS A 34 -12.03 5.97 11.44
CA LYS A 34 -11.00 6.63 12.24
C LYS A 34 -11.64 7.21 13.49
N SER A 35 -11.01 7.04 14.65
CA SER A 35 -11.48 7.66 15.89
C SER A 35 -11.23 9.17 15.88
N THR A 36 -11.86 9.88 16.80
CA THR A 36 -11.77 11.35 16.91
C THR A 36 -10.35 11.85 17.17
N ASP A 37 -9.49 11.00 17.72
CA ASP A 37 -8.10 11.29 18.07
C ASP A 37 -7.09 11.02 16.95
N GLY A 38 -7.46 10.32 15.88
CA GLY A 38 -6.50 9.98 14.83
C GLY A 38 -6.36 8.50 14.52
N GLU A 39 -6.76 7.65 15.46
CA GLU A 39 -6.35 6.25 15.49
C GLU A 39 -7.27 5.32 14.67
N PRO A 40 -6.76 4.17 14.21
CA PRO A 40 -7.58 3.15 13.56
C PRO A 40 -8.55 2.50 14.55
N VAL A 41 -9.83 2.40 14.17
CA VAL A 41 -10.87 1.79 15.02
C VAL A 41 -10.95 0.26 14.83
N GLY A 42 -10.78 -0.23 13.60
CA GLY A 42 -10.87 -1.66 13.28
C GLY A 42 -10.61 -1.97 11.80
N GLU A 43 -10.18 -3.19 11.50
CA GLU A 43 -9.88 -3.63 10.13
C GLU A 43 -11.11 -4.21 9.42
N LYS A 44 -11.24 -3.89 8.12
CA LYS A 44 -12.36 -4.34 7.29
C LYS A 44 -11.92 -4.52 5.84
N THR A 45 -12.32 -5.62 5.20
CA THR A 45 -12.03 -5.88 3.78
C THR A 45 -13.28 -5.81 2.88
N THR A 46 -14.47 -5.78 3.49
CA THR A 46 -15.75 -5.66 2.80
C THR A 46 -16.44 -4.37 3.20
N PHE A 47 -16.77 -3.54 2.22
CA PHE A 47 -17.46 -2.27 2.40
C PHE A 47 -18.84 -2.33 1.77
N TYR A 48 -19.81 -1.66 2.39
CA TYR A 48 -21.17 -1.57 1.89
C TYR A 48 -21.41 -0.14 1.42
N MET A 49 -21.94 -0.01 0.22
CA MET A 49 -22.40 1.26 -0.34
C MET A 49 -23.90 1.36 -0.09
N SER A 50 -24.36 2.37 0.66
CA SER A 50 -25.79 2.70 0.67
C SER A 50 -26.20 3.43 -0.60
N SER A 51 -27.51 3.40 -0.84
CA SER A 51 -28.15 4.17 -1.91
C SER A 51 -28.06 5.68 -1.69
N ASP A 52 -27.72 6.13 -0.47
CA ASP A 52 -27.51 7.54 -0.14
C ASP A 52 -26.07 7.91 -0.54
N GLN A 53 -25.94 8.31 -1.82
CA GLN A 53 -24.70 8.35 -2.62
C GLN A 53 -23.50 9.12 -2.03
N TYR A 54 -23.67 9.81 -0.89
CA TYR A 54 -22.73 10.80 -0.39
C TYR A 54 -22.03 10.43 0.93
N LYS A 55 -22.36 9.31 1.60
CA LYS A 55 -21.76 8.99 2.91
C LYS A 55 -21.08 7.62 3.04
N GLU A 56 -21.25 6.70 2.09
CA GLU A 56 -20.88 5.28 2.31
C GLU A 56 -19.93 4.67 1.27
N ASN A 57 -19.31 5.50 0.43
CA ASN A 57 -18.45 5.01 -0.65
C ASN A 57 -16.95 5.23 -0.38
N PHE A 58 -16.58 5.52 0.86
CA PHE A 58 -15.20 5.81 1.23
C PHE A 58 -14.51 4.60 1.85
N VAL A 59 -13.25 4.43 1.47
CA VAL A 59 -12.35 3.42 2.04
C VAL A 59 -11.19 4.15 2.71
N TYR A 60 -10.98 3.82 3.98
CA TYR A 60 -9.87 4.34 4.77
C TYR A 60 -8.69 3.37 4.67
N MET A 61 -7.56 3.86 4.22
CA MET A 61 -6.33 3.11 4.03
C MET A 61 -5.26 3.62 4.99
N LEU A 62 -4.76 2.73 5.85
CA LEU A 62 -3.64 3.00 6.74
C LEU A 62 -2.39 2.27 6.24
N VAL A 63 -1.41 3.05 5.82
CA VAL A 63 -0.10 2.56 5.34
C VAL A 63 0.90 2.66 6.49
N LYS A 64 1.58 1.55 6.77
CA LYS A 64 2.71 1.52 7.72
C LYS A 64 4.03 1.48 6.97
N PHE A 65 4.87 2.48 7.19
CA PHE A 65 6.25 2.51 6.68
C PHE A 65 7.19 1.82 7.70
N PRO A 66 8.24 1.11 7.26
CA PRO A 66 9.19 0.44 8.15
C PRO A 66 10.13 1.40 8.91
N GLY A 67 10.00 2.70 8.67
CA GLY A 67 10.77 3.81 9.24
C GLY A 67 10.28 5.13 8.62
N ALA A 68 11.03 6.22 8.78
CA ALA A 68 10.75 7.46 8.05
C ALA A 68 10.73 7.17 6.54
N TYR A 69 9.63 7.53 5.88
CA TYR A 69 9.39 7.19 4.48
C TYR A 69 10.39 7.86 3.51
N GLY A 70 10.81 9.09 3.80
CA GLY A 70 11.89 9.79 3.09
C GLY A 70 11.51 10.41 1.75
N LYS A 71 10.26 10.25 1.28
CA LYS A 71 9.71 10.98 0.13
C LYS A 71 8.52 11.83 0.57
N SER A 72 8.22 12.88 -0.19
CA SER A 72 7.14 13.81 0.14
C SER A 72 5.80 13.44 -0.47
N GLN A 73 5.72 12.39 -1.28
CA GLN A 73 4.51 12.02 -2.02
C GLN A 73 4.36 10.51 -2.16
N ILE A 74 3.11 10.05 -2.11
CA ILE A 74 2.69 8.69 -2.43
C ILE A 74 1.47 8.71 -3.34
N LEU A 75 1.35 7.69 -4.18
CA LEU A 75 0.22 7.48 -5.06
C LEU A 75 -0.65 6.36 -4.51
N PHE A 76 -1.92 6.66 -4.27
CA PHE A 76 -2.95 5.65 -4.02
C PHE A 76 -3.72 5.37 -5.30
N ARG A 77 -3.96 4.09 -5.59
CA ARG A 77 -4.76 3.67 -6.74
C ARG A 77 -5.66 2.49 -6.38
N ALA A 78 -6.94 2.59 -6.72
CA ALA A 78 -7.86 1.48 -6.73
C ALA A 78 -8.08 1.00 -8.17
N VAL A 79 -7.73 -0.25 -8.46
CA VAL A 79 -7.93 -0.87 -9.77
C VAL A 79 -9.06 -1.88 -9.66
N LYS A 80 -10.13 -1.66 -10.43
CA LYS A 80 -11.22 -2.63 -10.55
C LYS A 80 -10.81 -3.69 -11.58
N VAL A 81 -11.23 -4.94 -11.40
CA VAL A 81 -10.87 -6.01 -12.36
C VAL A 81 -11.34 -5.62 -13.77
N GLY A 82 -10.38 -5.43 -14.69
CA GLY A 82 -10.64 -5.07 -16.09
C GLY A 82 -10.97 -3.60 -16.36
N GLU A 83 -10.98 -2.73 -15.33
CA GLU A 83 -11.37 -1.32 -15.47
C GLU A 83 -10.41 -0.40 -14.67
N PRO A 84 -10.08 0.80 -15.19
CA PRO A 84 -9.39 1.79 -14.39
C PRO A 84 -10.28 2.23 -13.22
N GLY A 85 -9.68 2.54 -12.09
CA GLY A 85 -10.39 3.11 -10.95
C GLY A 85 -9.73 4.36 -10.38
N PRO A 86 -10.19 4.83 -9.21
CA PRO A 86 -9.71 6.06 -8.58
C PRO A 86 -8.18 6.06 -8.37
N VAL A 87 -7.57 7.22 -8.57
CA VAL A 87 -6.14 7.44 -8.41
C VAL A 87 -5.89 8.82 -7.82
N SER A 88 -4.98 8.92 -6.86
CA SER A 88 -4.65 10.19 -6.21
C SER A 88 -3.20 10.24 -5.73
N TRP A 89 -2.51 11.33 -6.05
CA TRP A 89 -1.24 11.69 -5.43
C TRP A 89 -1.50 12.46 -4.16
N VAL A 90 -0.78 12.10 -3.10
CA VAL A 90 -0.97 12.66 -1.78
C VAL A 90 0.37 13.08 -1.20
N ASP A 91 0.44 14.33 -0.77
CA ASP A 91 1.60 14.85 -0.04
C ASP A 91 1.63 14.28 1.37
N ILE A 92 2.81 13.80 1.79
CA ILE A 92 3.02 13.23 3.11
C ILE A 92 4.29 13.80 3.75
N ASP A 93 4.32 13.83 5.08
CA ASP A 93 5.53 14.18 5.81
C ASP A 93 6.60 13.10 5.54
N PRO A 94 7.79 13.44 5.02
CA PRO A 94 8.86 12.47 4.78
C PRO A 94 9.30 11.72 6.05
N SER A 95 9.04 12.27 7.24
CA SER A 95 9.32 11.63 8.52
C SER A 95 8.20 10.70 9.00
N ALA A 96 7.05 10.69 8.32
CA ALA A 96 5.92 9.85 8.68
C ALA A 96 6.30 8.36 8.68
N THR A 97 5.85 7.67 9.72
CA THR A 97 5.93 6.20 9.85
C THR A 97 4.58 5.54 9.59
N TRP A 98 3.51 6.33 9.61
CA TRP A 98 2.15 5.92 9.30
C TRP A 98 1.45 7.02 8.50
N TYR A 99 0.58 6.63 7.58
CA TYR A 99 -0.27 7.57 6.86
C TYR A 99 -1.65 6.99 6.62
N CYS A 100 -2.69 7.76 6.93
CA CYS A 100 -4.08 7.39 6.71
C CYS A 100 -4.67 8.23 5.56
N TYR A 101 -5.21 7.57 4.55
CA TYR A 101 -5.82 8.18 3.39
C TYR A 101 -7.26 7.71 3.20
N GLU A 102 -8.15 8.62 2.84
CA GLU A 102 -9.55 8.35 2.52
C GLU A 102 -9.73 8.40 1.00
N MET A 103 -10.23 7.32 0.39
CA MET A 103 -10.49 7.24 -1.04
C MET A 103 -11.96 6.95 -1.32
N TYR A 104 -12.56 7.74 -2.22
CA TYR A 104 -13.89 7.47 -2.75
C TYR A 104 -13.86 6.37 -3.82
N ILE A 105 -14.70 5.35 -3.67
CA ILE A 105 -14.88 4.25 -4.62
C ILE A 105 -16.28 4.32 -5.25
N PRO A 106 -16.40 4.63 -6.56
CA PRO A 106 -17.67 5.01 -7.17
C PRO A 106 -18.63 3.84 -7.45
N GLN A 107 -18.14 2.60 -7.47
CA GLN A 107 -18.92 1.46 -7.96
C GLN A 107 -18.69 0.20 -7.13
N TRP A 108 -19.71 -0.67 -7.10
CA TRP A 108 -19.58 -2.02 -6.54
C TRP A 108 -18.58 -2.87 -7.33
N GLY A 109 -17.96 -3.85 -6.67
CA GLY A 109 -17.05 -4.80 -7.29
C GLY A 109 -15.82 -5.12 -6.46
N GLU A 110 -14.92 -5.90 -7.07
CA GLU A 110 -13.63 -6.25 -6.51
C GLU A 110 -12.56 -5.26 -6.99
N TYR A 111 -11.77 -4.76 -6.04
CA TYR A 111 -10.70 -3.81 -6.30
C TYR A 111 -9.39 -4.31 -5.72
N THR A 112 -8.31 -4.05 -6.44
CA THR A 112 -6.95 -4.09 -5.92
C THR A 112 -6.52 -2.67 -5.59
N LEU A 113 -6.25 -2.41 -4.32
CA LEU A 113 -5.73 -1.14 -3.83
C LEU A 113 -4.21 -1.23 -3.80
N THR A 114 -3.55 -0.25 -4.40
CA THR A 114 -2.09 -0.17 -4.48
C THR A 114 -1.63 1.18 -3.97
N VAL A 115 -0.48 1.16 -3.29
CA VAL A 115 0.24 2.35 -2.86
C VAL A 115 1.62 2.28 -3.48
N THR A 116 2.01 3.32 -4.20
CA THR A 116 3.33 3.40 -4.86
C THR A 116 4.04 4.71 -4.51
N ASP A 117 5.36 4.70 -4.53
CA ASP A 117 6.15 5.92 -4.38
C ASP A 117 6.25 6.74 -5.69
N VAL A 118 6.90 7.90 -5.60
CA VAL A 118 7.21 8.79 -6.74
C VAL A 118 8.08 8.13 -7.83
N ASP A 119 8.81 7.07 -7.49
CA ASP A 119 9.66 6.31 -8.41
C ASP A 119 8.92 5.08 -9.00
N ASN A 120 7.62 4.96 -8.75
CA ASN A 120 6.75 3.84 -9.11
C ASN A 120 7.08 2.49 -8.42
N ASN A 121 7.81 2.51 -7.30
CA ASN A 121 7.99 1.30 -6.50
C ASN A 121 6.70 0.98 -5.73
N LEU A 122 6.30 -0.29 -5.74
CA LEU A 122 5.18 -0.77 -4.93
C LEU A 122 5.55 -0.73 -3.45
N ILE A 123 4.78 0.03 -2.69
CA ILE A 123 4.88 0.15 -1.24
C ILE A 123 4.05 -0.97 -0.60
N ALA A 124 2.76 -0.99 -0.92
CA ALA A 124 1.82 -1.96 -0.38
C ALA A 124 0.64 -2.21 -1.34
N GLU A 125 0.02 -3.37 -1.19
CA GLU A 125 -1.15 -3.79 -1.97
C GLU A 125 -2.13 -4.55 -1.08
N THR A 126 -3.43 -4.40 -1.34
CA THR A 126 -4.46 -5.26 -0.76
C THR A 126 -5.68 -5.35 -1.67
N LYS A 127 -6.59 -6.29 -1.37
CA LYS A 127 -7.84 -6.48 -2.10
C LYS A 127 -9.03 -6.16 -1.22
N ILE A 128 -10.01 -5.48 -1.79
CA ILE A 128 -11.28 -5.17 -1.12
C ILE A 128 -12.47 -5.55 -2.00
N THR A 129 -13.63 -5.69 -1.35
CA THR A 129 -14.90 -5.88 -2.04
C THR A 129 -15.89 -4.80 -1.63
N MET A 130 -16.40 -4.06 -2.61
CA MET A 130 -17.51 -3.11 -2.45
C MET A 130 -18.82 -3.80 -2.81
N LYS A 131 -19.78 -3.83 -1.88
CA LYS A 131 -21.09 -4.48 -2.04
C LYS A 131 -22.23 -3.50 -1.84
N ALA A 132 -23.41 -3.82 -2.38
CA ALA A 132 -24.64 -3.12 -2.02
C ALA A 132 -25.01 -3.40 -0.55
N ALA A 133 -25.45 -2.38 0.18
CA ALA A 133 -26.09 -2.58 1.49
C ALA A 133 -27.34 -3.47 1.36
N LYS A 134 -27.58 -4.31 2.36
CA LYS A 134 -28.76 -5.19 2.43
C LYS A 134 -29.96 -4.47 3.04
#